data_AF-A0A1X7NTK1-F1
#
_entry.id   AF-A0A1X7NTK1-F1
#
_cell.length_a   1.000
_cell.length_b   1.000
_cell.length_c   1.000
_cell.angle_alpha   90.00
_cell.angle_beta   90.00
_cell.angle_gamma   90.00
#
_symmetry.space_group_name_H-M   'P 1'
#
loop_
_entity.id
_entity.type
_entity.pdbx_description
1 polymer ?
#
loop_
_entity_poly.entity_id
_entity_poly.type
_entity_poly.pdbx_seq_one_letter_code
_entity_poly.pdbx_strand_id
1 'polypeptide(L)' 'MKPDTSKWDNPSAYDFIKDSAADSIAWEFLRRNKRYQKDYRDMQMAAAKDMPSNALDRWGLSFRGKT' A
#
# COMPACT_ATOMS: atom_id res chain seq x y z
N MET A 1 7.33 10.47 -0.95
CA MET A 1 7.09 11.10 0.37
C MET A 1 8.13 10.56 1.35
N LYS A 2 8.94 11.42 1.98
CA LYS A 2 9.76 11.01 3.13
C LYS A 2 8.88 11.12 4.38
N PRO A 3 8.67 10.04 5.16
CA PRO A 3 7.93 10.15 6.40
C PRO A 3 8.76 10.93 7.44
N ASP A 4 8.07 11.70 8.28
CA ASP A 4 8.68 12.26 9.49
C ASP A 4 8.96 11.11 10.47
N THR A 5 10.21 10.93 10.84
CA THR A 5 10.67 9.88 11.76
C THR A 5 11.22 10.45 13.06
N SER A 6 10.97 11.73 13.36
CA SER A 6 11.46 12.39 14.57
C SER A 6 10.97 11.75 15.87
N LYS A 7 9.87 10.99 15.83
CA LYS A 7 9.23 10.32 16.97
C LYS A 7 9.38 8.80 16.97
N TRP A 8 10.41 8.26 16.30
CA TRP A 8 10.57 6.82 16.12
C TRP A 8 10.68 6.03 17.44
N ASP A 9 11.12 6.69 18.51
CA ASP A 9 11.29 6.11 19.85
C ASP A 9 10.08 6.33 20.78
N ASN A 10 9.09 7.12 20.37
CA ASN A 10 7.90 7.41 21.16
C ASN A 10 6.83 6.31 20.96
N PRO A 11 6.54 5.46 21.96
CA PRO A 11 5.58 4.36 21.81
C PRO A 11 4.16 4.85 21.50
N SER A 12 3.76 6.01 22.03
CA SER A 12 2.43 6.59 21.79
C SER A 12 2.22 7.02 20.34
N ALA A 13 3.30 7.25 19.58
CA ALA A 13 3.22 7.53 18.15
C ALA A 13 2.71 6.32 17.34
N TYR A 14 2.70 5.12 17.95
CA TYR A 14 2.30 3.86 17.35
C TYR A 14 1.03 3.25 17.94
N ASP A 15 0.35 3.93 18.89
CA ASP A 15 -0.86 3.38 19.52
C ASP A 15 -1.96 3.06 18.50
N PHE A 16 -2.04 3.82 17.41
CA PHE A 16 -2.96 3.56 16.30
C PHE A 16 -2.80 2.18 15.68
N ILE A 17 -1.60 1.56 15.75
CA ILE A 17 -1.36 0.21 15.21
C ILE A 17 -2.16 -0.83 15.98
N LYS A 18 -2.35 -0.65 17.30
CA LYS A 18 -3.09 -1.61 18.15
C LYS A 18 -4.56 -1.71 17.76
N ASP A 19 -5.14 -0.59 17.33
CA ASP A 19 -6.55 -0.50 16.94
C ASP A 19 -6.76 -0.65 15.43
N SER A 20 -5.68 -0.80 14.66
CA SER A 20 -5.74 -0.92 13.21
C SER A 20 -6.03 -2.36 12.77
N ALA A 21 -6.89 -2.49 11.77
CA ALA A 21 -7.06 -3.76 11.09
C ALA A 21 -5.78 -4.17 10.33
N ALA A 22 -5.50 -5.47 10.28
CA ALA A 22 -4.25 -6.01 9.72
C ALA A 22 -4.06 -5.63 8.24
N ASP A 23 -5.15 -5.57 7.48
CA ASP A 23 -5.18 -5.13 6.08
C ASP A 23 -4.80 -3.66 5.91
N SER A 24 -5.23 -2.80 6.84
CA SER A 24 -4.88 -1.37 6.86
C SER A 24 -3.37 -1.19 7.07
N ILE A 25 -2.79 -1.94 8.01
CA ILE A 25 -1.34 -1.93 8.23
C ILE A 25 -0.59 -2.50 7.02
N ALA A 26 -1.03 -3.63 6.48
CA ALA A 26 -0.42 -4.23 5.29
C ALA A 26 -0.41 -3.26 4.09
N TRP A 27 -1.51 -2.53 3.88
CA TRP A 27 -1.63 -1.52 2.84
C TRP A 27 -0.65 -0.36 3.03
N GLU A 28 -0.47 0.11 4.27
CA GLU A 28 0.47 1.17 4.62
C GLU A 28 1.94 0.80 4.30
N PHE A 29 2.32 -0.47 4.47
CA PHE A 29 3.64 -0.96 4.06
C PHE A 29 3.75 -1.09 2.54
N LEU A 30 2.74 -1.67 1.89
CA LEU A 30 2.73 -1.89 0.45
C LEU A 30 2.84 -0.57 -0.32
N ARG A 31 2.03 0.44 0.00
CA ARG A 31 2.04 1.72 -0.70
C ARG A 31 3.36 2.50 -0.56
N ARG A 32 4.15 2.21 0.48
CA ARG A 32 5.48 2.79 0.72
C ARG A 32 6.61 2.01 0.03
N ASN A 33 6.36 0.79 -0.45
CA ASN A 33 7.34 -0.01 -1.16
C ASN A 33 7.70 0.63 -2.51
N LYS A 34 8.99 0.92 -2.74
CA LYS A 34 9.45 1.61 -3.96
C LYS A 34 9.18 0.82 -5.24
N ARG A 35 9.25 -0.51 -5.17
CA ARG A 35 8.97 -1.40 -6.31
C ARG A 35 7.48 -1.40 -6.62
N TYR A 36 6.62 -1.44 -5.60
CA TYR A 36 5.18 -1.27 -5.77
C TYR A 36 4.85 0.09 -6.38
N GLN A 37 5.45 1.17 -5.89
CA GLN A 37 5.23 2.51 -6.46
C GLN A 37 5.68 2.64 -7.91
N LYS A 38 6.77 1.98 -8.31
CA LYS A 38 7.21 1.94 -9.71
C LYS A 38 6.20 1.17 -10.55
N ASP A 39 5.87 -0.05 -10.14
CA ASP A 39 4.93 -0.93 -10.83
C ASP A 39 3.57 -0.24 -10.98
N TYR A 40 3.06 0.41 -9.93
CA TYR A 40 1.82 1.20 -9.95
C TYR A 40 1.90 2.39 -10.92
N ARG A 41 3.02 3.12 -10.98
CA ARG A 41 3.20 4.22 -11.95
C ARG A 41 3.23 3.70 -13.38
N ASP A 42 3.98 2.64 -13.63
CA ASP A 42 4.07 2.01 -14.95
C ASP A 42 2.67 1.52 -15.40
N MET A 43 1.91 0.95 -14.46
CA MET A 43 0.51 0.56 -14.69
C MET A 43 -0.39 1.76 -14.95
N GLN A 44 -0.33 2.84 -14.16
CA GLN A 44 -1.12 4.05 -14.40
C GLN A 44 -0.82 4.69 -15.77
N MET A 45 0.43 4.60 -16.24
CA MET A 45 0.80 5.10 -17.56
C MET A 45 0.32 4.18 -18.70
N ALA A 46 0.30 2.87 -18.47
CA ALA A 46 -0.17 1.87 -19.45
C ALA A 46 -1.71 1.69 -19.46
N ALA A 47 -2.36 1.87 -18.32
CA ALA A 47 -3.77 1.62 -18.09
C ALA A 47 -4.58 2.91 -18.31
N ALA A 48 -4.82 3.23 -19.58
CA ALA A 48 -6.01 3.98 -19.95
C ALA A 48 -7.29 3.13 -19.86
N LYS A 49 -7.21 1.83 -19.50
CA LYS A 49 -8.40 0.97 -19.48
C LYS A 49 -8.55 -0.04 -18.35
N ASP A 50 -7.52 -0.71 -17.82
CA ASP A 50 -7.69 -1.56 -16.62
C ASP A 50 -6.32 -1.98 -16.02
N MET A 51 -6.29 -2.21 -14.71
CA MET A 51 -5.12 -2.74 -14.02
C MET A 51 -5.02 -4.25 -14.28
N PRO A 52 -3.91 -4.77 -14.83
CA PRO A 52 -3.85 -6.17 -15.22
C PRO A 52 -3.81 -7.07 -13.97
N SER A 53 -4.61 -8.14 -13.96
CA SER A 53 -4.77 -9.03 -12.79
C SER A 53 -3.44 -9.63 -12.30
N ASN A 54 -2.55 -9.95 -13.23
CA ASN A 54 -1.20 -10.47 -12.92
C ASN A 54 -0.36 -9.51 -12.05
N ALA A 55 -0.63 -8.21 -12.11
CA ALA A 55 0.04 -7.22 -11.28
C ALA A 55 -0.53 -7.19 -9.86
N LEU A 56 -1.83 -7.38 -9.71
CA LEU A 56 -2.51 -7.44 -8.42
C LEU A 56 -2.10 -8.69 -7.64
N ASP A 57 -2.08 -9.84 -8.31
CA ASP A 57 -1.67 -11.13 -7.72
C ASP A 57 -0.26 -11.07 -7.15
N ARG A 58 0.66 -10.44 -7.88
CA ARG A 58 2.06 -10.26 -7.45
C ARG A 58 2.18 -9.50 -6.12
N TRP A 59 1.24 -8.61 -5.82
CA TRP A 59 1.22 -7.82 -4.59
C TRP A 59 0.21 -8.34 -3.55
N GLY A 60 -0.45 -9.47 -3.83
CA GLY A 60 -1.48 -10.05 -2.97
C GLY A 60 -2.72 -9.17 -2.83
N LEU A 61 -2.98 -8.30 -3.82
CA LEU A 61 -4.11 -7.39 -3.81
C LEU A 61 -5.35 -8.07 -4.38
N SER A 62 -6.43 -8.06 -3.61
CA SER A 62 -7.76 -8.43 -4.08
C SER A 62 -8.72 -7.32 -3.70
N PHE A 63 -9.26 -6.64 -4.70
CA PHE A 63 -10.36 -5.70 -4.50
C PHE A 63 -11.66 -6.48 -4.66
N ARG A 64 -12.59 -6.36 -3.71
CA ARG A 64 -13.95 -6.88 -3.94
C ARG A 64 -14.51 -6.14 -5.16
N GLY A 65 -14.63 -6.85 -6.29
CA GLY A 65 -15.35 -6.34 -7.44
C GLY A 65 -16.77 -6.01 -7.00
N LYS A 66 -17.31 -4.87 -7.45
CA LYS A 66 -18.75 -4.63 -7.36
C LYS A 66 -19.43 -5.83 -8.01
N THR A 67 -20.17 -6.58 -7.20
CA THR A 67 -21.14 -7.56 -7.70
C THR A 67 -22.31 -6.81 -8.31
#